data_AF-A0A095CC35-F1
#
_entry.id   AF-A0A095CC35-F1
#
_cell.length_a   1.000
_cell.length_b   1.000
_cell.length_c   1.000
_cell.angle_alpha   90.00
_cell.angle_beta   90.00
_cell.angle_gamma   90.00
#
_symmetry.space_group_name_H-M   'P 1'
#
loop_
_entity.id
_entity.type
_entity.pdbx_description
1 polymer ?
#
loop_
_entity_poly.entity_id
_entity_poly.type
_entity_poly.pdbx_seq_one_letter_code
_entity_poly.pdbx_strand_id
1 'polypeptide(L)'
;MNGTTQPDFKEFIKLHDDQLRASGIPGHFWRRLHEKLLHEIYDANTSVMMQQIEYTNDDGDDNEIGSEELTVNRDWDILVCSDQLLVSDSNNIFLVDHAWTFDVQSMKECLLQLPSLLERMASLMNINTLNQLNEDIASNICKNVWKYCRYYKLSTQENMSLLSQVPELQQIMWYVLDEVGSRIQHSDEPTARMVPFYYVPRNLCYSVFWPIKDLQKNDSITIDYVEHVKNPELRSYYLLPWESEDFSNEPIEHTYIFTDEYFTASETS
;
A
#
# COMPACT_ATOMS: atom_id res chain seq x y z
N MET A 1 -28.68 -20.61 -8.82
CA MET A 1 -29.13 -19.45 -8.03
C MET A 1 -29.01 -19.81 -6.56
N ASN A 2 -27.81 -19.70 -5.99
CA ASN A 2 -27.61 -19.87 -4.55
C ASN A 2 -27.71 -18.48 -3.93
N GLY A 3 -28.84 -18.19 -3.30
CA GLY A 3 -29.05 -16.94 -2.57
C GLY A 3 -28.21 -16.95 -1.30
N THR A 4 -26.98 -16.45 -1.39
CA THR A 4 -26.18 -16.11 -0.23
C THR A 4 -26.91 -14.95 0.47
N THR A 5 -27.48 -15.20 1.64
CA THR A 5 -28.04 -14.15 2.50
C THR A 5 -26.94 -13.12 2.74
N GLN A 6 -27.17 -11.90 2.26
CA GLN A 6 -26.29 -10.78 2.52
C GLN A 6 -26.25 -10.54 4.03
N PRO A 7 -25.06 -10.50 4.66
CA PRO A 7 -24.98 -10.32 6.09
C PRO A 7 -25.62 -9.01 6.48
N ASP A 8 -26.42 -9.02 7.54
CA ASP A 8 -26.94 -7.76 8.08
C ASP A 8 -25.82 -7.03 8.85
N PHE A 9 -26.06 -5.77 9.22
CA PHE A 9 -25.04 -4.99 9.92
C PHE A 9 -24.62 -5.60 11.27
N LYS A 10 -25.51 -6.34 11.95
CA LYS A 10 -25.17 -6.98 13.24
C LYS A 10 -24.23 -8.17 13.02
N GLU A 11 -24.48 -8.95 11.97
CA GLU A 11 -23.60 -10.05 11.56
C GLU A 11 -22.23 -9.52 11.12
N PHE A 12 -22.20 -8.42 10.35
CA PHE A 12 -20.96 -7.74 9.98
C PHE A 12 -20.13 -7.36 11.20
N ILE A 13 -20.73 -6.69 12.19
CA ILE A 13 -20.01 -6.32 13.42
C ILE A 13 -19.53 -7.56 14.17
N LYS A 14 -20.37 -8.59 14.33
CA LYS A 14 -19.97 -9.84 15.00
C LYS A 14 -18.74 -10.47 14.34
N LEU A 15 -18.62 -10.36 13.02
CA LEU A 15 -17.54 -10.97 12.25
C LEU A 15 -16.27 -10.11 12.19
N HIS A 16 -16.42 -8.78 12.24
CA HIS A 16 -15.35 -7.83 11.95
C HIS A 16 -14.98 -6.89 13.11
N ASP A 17 -15.63 -6.95 14.28
CA ASP A 17 -15.37 -6.01 15.41
C ASP A 17 -13.88 -5.91 15.77
N ASP A 18 -13.21 -7.06 15.95
CA ASP A 18 -11.77 -7.09 16.28
C ASP A 18 -10.93 -6.43 15.19
N GLN A 19 -11.24 -6.72 13.92
CA GLN A 19 -10.52 -6.14 12.77
C GLN A 19 -10.77 -4.64 12.66
N LEU A 20 -12.02 -4.17 12.79
CA LEU A 20 -12.37 -2.75 12.75
C LEU A 20 -11.64 -1.96 13.82
N ARG A 21 -11.55 -2.52 15.04
CA ARG A 21 -10.85 -1.90 16.18
C ARG A 21 -9.35 -1.95 16.03
N ALA A 22 -8.77 -3.09 15.67
CA ALA A 22 -7.33 -3.25 15.49
C ALA A 22 -6.81 -2.37 14.35
N SER A 23 -7.58 -2.25 13.28
CA SER A 23 -7.29 -1.33 12.16
C SER A 23 -7.58 0.14 12.50
N GLY A 24 -8.14 0.44 13.69
CA GLY A 24 -8.43 1.80 14.14
C GLY A 24 -9.40 2.56 13.23
N ILE A 25 -10.35 1.87 12.59
CA ILE A 25 -11.39 2.49 11.77
C ILE A 25 -12.41 3.15 12.71
N PRO A 26 -12.67 4.46 12.61
CA PRO A 26 -13.65 5.13 13.47
C PRO A 26 -15.08 4.54 13.36
N GLY A 27 -15.77 4.44 14.50
CA GLY A 27 -17.05 3.75 14.62
C GLY A 27 -18.17 4.29 13.73
N HIS A 28 -18.17 5.59 13.43
CA HIS A 28 -19.19 6.21 12.56
C HIS A 28 -19.07 5.78 11.11
N PHE A 29 -17.93 5.23 10.68
CA PHE A 29 -17.74 4.71 9.32
C PHE A 29 -18.24 3.28 9.15
N TRP A 30 -18.39 2.48 10.22
CA TRP A 30 -18.57 1.03 10.11
C TRP A 30 -19.81 0.62 9.32
N ARG A 31 -20.92 1.34 9.51
CA ARG A 31 -22.16 1.08 8.76
C ARG A 31 -21.98 1.34 7.27
N ARG A 32 -21.34 2.45 6.93
CA ARG A 32 -21.11 2.81 5.52
C ARG A 32 -20.10 1.85 4.88
N LEU A 33 -19.03 1.51 5.59
CA LEU A 33 -18.07 0.53 5.14
C LEU A 33 -18.73 -0.82 4.84
N HIS A 34 -19.63 -1.28 5.73
CA HIS A 34 -20.41 -2.49 5.48
C HIS A 34 -21.22 -2.41 4.18
N GLU A 35 -21.95 -1.32 3.94
CA GLU A 35 -22.71 -1.12 2.70
C GLU A 35 -21.82 -1.12 1.46
N LYS A 36 -20.68 -0.40 1.52
CA LYS A 36 -19.73 -0.32 0.40
C LYS A 36 -19.11 -1.67 0.12
N LEU A 37 -18.69 -2.42 1.15
CA LEU A 37 -18.18 -3.79 1.00
C LEU A 37 -19.28 -4.69 0.43
N LEU A 38 -20.49 -4.66 0.98
CA LEU A 38 -21.59 -5.53 0.58
C LEU A 38 -21.99 -5.35 -0.88
N HIS A 39 -21.96 -4.12 -1.39
CA HIS A 39 -22.39 -3.78 -2.74
C HIS A 39 -21.24 -3.43 -3.71
N GLU A 40 -19.98 -3.59 -3.29
CA GLU A 40 -18.80 -3.27 -4.09
C GLU A 40 -18.85 -1.82 -4.64
N ILE A 41 -19.11 -0.87 -3.72
CA ILE A 41 -19.25 0.54 -4.07
C ILE A 41 -17.87 1.21 -4.02
N TYR A 42 -17.34 1.51 -5.20
CA TYR A 42 -16.13 2.30 -5.41
C TYR A 42 -16.49 3.73 -5.80
N ASP A 43 -16.63 4.60 -4.81
CA ASP A 43 -17.12 5.98 -4.96
C ASP A 43 -16.04 7.03 -4.61
N ALA A 44 -14.77 6.64 -4.50
CA ALA A 44 -13.67 7.57 -4.23
C ALA A 44 -13.62 8.72 -5.25
N ASN A 45 -13.87 8.42 -6.53
CA ASN A 45 -13.88 9.40 -7.63
C ASN A 45 -14.93 10.52 -7.50
N THR A 46 -15.90 10.38 -6.60
CA THR A 46 -16.87 11.45 -6.29
C THR A 46 -16.28 12.53 -5.40
N SER A 47 -15.18 12.21 -4.70
CA SER A 47 -14.58 13.04 -3.66
C SER A 47 -13.12 13.37 -3.94
N VAL A 48 -12.41 12.51 -4.68
CA VAL A 48 -11.00 12.69 -5.04
C VAL A 48 -10.78 12.52 -6.55
N MET A 49 -9.69 13.12 -7.05
CA MET A 49 -9.26 13.00 -8.44
C MET A 49 -7.75 12.80 -8.54
N MET A 50 -7.31 12.07 -9.55
CA MET A 50 -5.89 11.96 -9.90
C MET A 50 -5.44 13.19 -10.68
N GLN A 51 -4.29 13.74 -10.30
CA GLN A 51 -3.57 14.76 -11.05
C GLN A 51 -2.15 14.27 -11.36
N GLN A 52 -1.71 14.45 -12.60
CA GLN A 52 -0.32 14.25 -12.99
C GLN A 52 0.40 15.58 -12.93
N ILE A 53 1.55 15.60 -12.26
CA ILE A 53 2.42 16.77 -12.12
C ILE A 53 3.63 16.54 -13.02
N GLU A 54 3.86 17.43 -13.97
CA GLU A 54 5.04 17.40 -14.84
C GLU A 54 5.97 18.57 -14.46
N TYR A 55 7.24 18.26 -14.23
CA TYR A 55 8.26 19.26 -13.91
C TYR A 55 9.58 18.89 -14.59
N THR A 56 10.39 19.90 -14.90
CA THR A 56 11.73 19.72 -15.46
C THR A 56 12.77 19.94 -14.37
N ASN A 57 13.86 19.18 -14.42
CA ASN A 57 15.05 19.51 -13.64
C ASN A 57 15.67 20.78 -14.23
N ASP A 58 15.16 21.95 -13.84
CA ASP A 58 15.76 23.25 -14.14
C ASP A 58 16.64 23.64 -12.93
N ASP A 59 17.67 22.84 -12.67
CA ASP A 59 18.75 23.25 -11.78
C ASP A 59 19.62 24.23 -12.57
N GLY A 60 19.22 25.50 -12.53
CA GLY A 60 19.94 26.60 -13.17
C GLY A 60 21.34 26.81 -12.58
N ASP A 61 22.31 26.01 -13.03
CA ASP A 61 23.71 26.44 -13.08
C ASP A 61 24.04 26.77 -14.54
N ASP A 62 23.99 28.08 -14.85
CA ASP A 62 24.24 28.71 -16.16
C ASP A 62 25.68 28.49 -16.71
N ASN A 63 26.41 27.45 -16.28
CA ASN A 63 27.84 27.27 -16.57
C ASN A 63 28.28 25.93 -17.17
N GLU A 64 27.38 25.02 -17.57
CA GLU A 64 27.78 23.86 -18.38
C GLU A 64 27.22 23.91 -19.80
N ILE A 65 28.13 24.16 -20.74
CA ILE A 65 27.93 24.00 -22.18
C ILE A 65 27.86 22.49 -22.46
N GLY A 66 26.70 21.91 -22.18
CA GLY A 66 26.35 20.53 -22.50
C GLY A 66 24.85 20.48 -22.73
N SER A 67 24.43 20.00 -23.90
CA SER A 67 23.02 19.77 -24.20
C SER A 67 22.50 18.62 -23.33
N GLU A 68 22.17 18.88 -22.08
CA GLU A 68 21.39 17.95 -21.28
C GLU A 68 19.96 17.97 -21.83
N GLU A 69 19.49 16.81 -22.32
CA GLU A 69 18.09 16.65 -22.70
C GLU A 69 17.24 16.99 -21.47
N LEU A 70 16.34 17.97 -21.61
CA LEU A 70 15.36 18.32 -20.58
C LEU A 70 14.61 17.05 -20.15
N THR A 71 14.96 16.52 -18.99
CA THR A 71 14.28 15.37 -18.40
C THR A 71 12.99 15.88 -17.77
N VAL A 72 11.85 15.45 -18.34
CA VAL A 72 10.53 15.73 -17.77
C VAL A 72 10.22 14.65 -16.75
N ASN A 73 10.23 15.02 -15.47
CA ASN A 73 9.78 14.16 -14.39
C ASN A 73 8.26 14.22 -14.26
N ARG A 74 7.68 13.11 -13.82
CA ARG A 74 6.24 12.91 -13.73
C ARG A 74 5.88 12.30 -12.39
N ASP A 75 5.23 13.09 -11.57
CA ASP A 75 4.65 12.64 -10.32
C ASP A 75 3.12 12.64 -10.39
N TRP A 76 2.52 12.04 -9.37
CA TRP A 76 1.08 11.93 -9.25
C TRP A 76 0.64 12.38 -7.88
N ASP A 77 -0.47 13.10 -7.86
CA ASP A 77 -1.14 13.50 -6.64
C ASP A 77 -2.62 13.10 -6.70
N ILE A 78 -3.20 12.87 -5.53
CA ILE A 78 -4.63 12.62 -5.35
C ILE A 78 -5.20 13.83 -4.63
N LEU A 79 -6.01 14.62 -5.33
CA LEU A 79 -6.59 15.85 -4.77
C LEU A 79 -8.06 15.66 -4.42
N VAL A 80 -8.52 16.35 -3.38
CA VAL A 80 -9.96 16.49 -3.10
C VAL A 80 -10.63 17.26 -4.24
N CYS A 81 -11.65 16.69 -4.88
CA CYS A 81 -12.41 17.32 -5.96
C CYS A 81 -13.80 17.80 -5.53
N SER A 82 -14.33 17.27 -4.42
CA SER A 82 -15.52 17.78 -3.75
C SER A 82 -15.25 19.13 -3.07
N ASP A 83 -16.30 19.84 -2.64
CA ASP A 83 -16.12 21.11 -1.94
C ASP A 83 -15.35 20.93 -0.62
N GLN A 84 -15.69 19.87 0.13
CA GLN A 84 -15.05 19.51 1.38
C GLN A 84 -15.02 17.98 1.55
N LEU A 85 -14.04 17.51 2.32
CA LEU A 85 -13.94 16.13 2.79
C LEU A 85 -13.79 16.14 4.31
N LEU A 86 -14.92 15.98 5.01
CA LEU A 86 -14.98 16.10 6.47
C LEU A 86 -14.79 14.74 7.16
N VAL A 87 -14.02 14.72 8.25
CA VAL A 87 -13.79 13.53 9.08
C VAL A 87 -15.09 13.03 9.71
N SER A 88 -16.00 13.95 10.04
CA SER A 88 -17.27 13.63 10.69
C SER A 88 -18.31 12.98 9.77
N ASP A 89 -18.15 13.09 8.44
CA ASP A 89 -19.10 12.52 7.50
C ASP A 89 -18.81 11.04 7.28
N SER A 90 -19.73 10.17 7.74
CA SER A 90 -19.68 8.72 7.58
C SER A 90 -19.53 8.23 6.15
N ASN A 91 -19.82 9.05 5.13
CA ASN A 91 -19.64 8.68 3.72
C ASN A 91 -18.18 8.71 3.25
N ASN A 92 -17.32 9.43 3.97
CA ASN A 92 -15.91 9.66 3.61
C ASN A 92 -14.99 8.50 4.04
N ILE A 93 -15.42 7.27 3.74
CA ILE A 93 -14.60 6.07 3.85
C ILE A 93 -14.69 5.31 2.53
N PHE A 94 -13.56 5.04 1.89
CA PHE A 94 -13.53 4.60 0.50
C PHE A 94 -12.83 3.25 0.37
N LEU A 95 -13.37 2.41 -0.52
CA LEU A 95 -12.73 1.16 -0.90
C LEU A 95 -11.71 1.42 -2.00
N VAL A 96 -10.59 0.71 -1.89
CA VAL A 96 -9.50 0.69 -2.85
C VAL A 96 -9.20 -0.77 -3.13
N ASP A 97 -9.20 -1.14 -4.40
CA ASP A 97 -8.98 -2.52 -4.79
C ASP A 97 -7.51 -2.90 -4.73
N HIS A 98 -7.29 -4.20 -4.53
CA HIS A 98 -5.98 -4.82 -4.73
C HIS A 98 -5.94 -5.29 -6.18
N ALA A 99 -5.39 -4.45 -7.06
CA ALA A 99 -5.25 -4.76 -8.49
C ALA A 99 -4.44 -6.03 -8.75
N TRP A 100 -3.53 -6.37 -7.84
CA TRP A 100 -2.75 -7.58 -7.89
C TRP A 100 -2.37 -8.03 -6.48
N THR A 101 -2.61 -9.30 -6.15
CA THR A 101 -2.13 -9.95 -4.93
C THR A 101 -1.26 -11.15 -5.31
N PHE A 102 -0.11 -11.33 -4.65
CA PHE A 102 0.82 -12.38 -5.01
C PHE A 102 1.72 -12.82 -3.84
N ASP A 103 2.33 -13.99 -4.00
CA ASP A 103 3.53 -14.40 -3.30
C ASP A 103 4.76 -14.12 -4.16
N VAL A 104 5.91 -13.89 -3.52
CA VAL A 104 7.13 -13.48 -4.24
C VAL A 104 7.63 -14.55 -5.22
N GLN A 105 7.38 -15.83 -4.92
CA GLN A 105 7.88 -16.95 -5.72
C GLN A 105 7.10 -17.09 -7.04
N SER A 106 5.79 -16.80 -7.03
CA SER A 106 4.92 -16.91 -8.20
C SER A 106 4.75 -15.59 -8.97
N MET A 107 5.25 -14.47 -8.45
CA MET A 107 5.05 -13.13 -9.01
C MET A 107 5.30 -13.05 -10.53
N LYS A 108 6.47 -13.50 -11.00
CA LYS A 108 6.83 -13.41 -12.43
C LYS A 108 5.97 -14.34 -13.28
N GLU A 109 5.73 -15.57 -12.81
CA GLU A 109 4.89 -16.54 -13.52
C GLU A 109 3.46 -16.03 -13.68
N CYS A 110 2.90 -15.42 -12.62
CA CYS A 110 1.57 -14.81 -12.63
C CYS A 110 1.42 -13.73 -13.73
N LEU A 111 2.42 -12.84 -13.85
CA LEU A 111 2.45 -11.81 -14.90
C LEU A 111 2.46 -12.41 -16.31
N LEU A 112 3.25 -13.47 -16.53
CA LEU A 112 3.38 -14.12 -17.83
C LEU A 112 2.12 -14.91 -18.23
N GLN A 113 1.42 -15.47 -17.24
CA GLN A 113 0.18 -16.22 -17.46
C GLN A 113 -1.04 -15.31 -17.68
N LEU A 114 -1.00 -14.06 -17.21
CA LEU A 114 -2.11 -13.12 -17.26
C LEU A 114 -1.74 -11.85 -18.04
N PRO A 115 -1.90 -11.82 -19.38
CA PRO A 115 -1.51 -10.68 -20.21
C PRO A 115 -2.16 -9.35 -19.79
N SER A 116 -3.43 -9.36 -19.38
CA SER A 116 -4.13 -8.16 -18.91
C SER A 116 -3.52 -7.59 -17.63
N LEU A 117 -3.01 -8.46 -16.74
CA LEU A 117 -2.32 -8.03 -15.53
C LEU A 117 -0.95 -7.44 -15.88
N LEU A 118 -0.19 -8.09 -16.78
CA LEU A 118 1.09 -7.59 -17.28
C LEU A 118 0.95 -6.17 -17.84
N GLU A 119 -0.01 -5.96 -18.73
CA GLU A 119 -0.29 -4.65 -19.33
C GLU A 119 -0.70 -3.61 -18.28
N ARG A 120 -1.60 -3.97 -17.35
CA ARG A 120 -2.04 -3.08 -16.27
C ARG A 120 -0.89 -2.67 -15.35
N MET A 121 -0.05 -3.61 -14.91
CA MET A 121 1.09 -3.34 -14.04
C MET A 121 2.18 -2.54 -14.78
N ALA A 122 2.45 -2.85 -16.05
CA ALA A 122 3.36 -2.05 -16.86
C ALA A 122 2.88 -0.60 -16.97
N SER A 123 1.60 -0.38 -17.26
CA SER A 123 1.00 0.96 -17.31
C SER A 123 1.07 1.67 -15.96
N LEU A 124 0.74 1.00 -14.87
CA LEU A 124 0.73 1.58 -13.52
C LEU A 124 2.13 2.07 -13.12
N MET A 125 3.15 1.30 -13.47
CA MET A 125 4.56 1.55 -13.16
C MET A 125 5.31 2.36 -14.23
N ASN A 126 4.59 2.87 -15.24
CA ASN A 126 5.16 3.63 -16.37
C ASN A 126 6.29 2.88 -17.13
N ILE A 127 6.17 1.56 -17.25
CA ILE A 127 7.13 0.72 -17.97
C ILE A 127 6.80 0.75 -19.47
N ASN A 128 7.80 1.10 -20.29
CA ASN A 128 7.66 1.09 -21.75
C ASN A 128 7.54 -0.36 -22.26
N THR A 129 6.43 -0.67 -22.92
CA THR A 129 6.15 -2.00 -23.49
C THR A 129 6.42 -2.08 -25.00
N LEU A 130 6.70 -0.96 -25.67
CA LEU A 130 6.85 -0.90 -27.12
C LEU A 130 8.04 -1.74 -27.58
N ASN A 131 7.77 -2.70 -28.46
CA ASN A 131 8.77 -3.63 -29.02
C ASN A 131 9.54 -4.45 -27.97
N GLN A 132 9.01 -4.60 -26.76
CA GLN A 132 9.61 -5.43 -25.72
C GLN A 132 8.96 -6.81 -25.66
N LEU A 133 9.73 -7.83 -25.28
CA LEU A 133 9.20 -9.16 -25.00
C LEU A 133 8.50 -9.15 -23.63
N ASN A 134 7.43 -9.93 -23.49
CA ASN A 134 6.70 -10.05 -22.23
C ASN A 134 7.59 -10.46 -21.04
N GLU A 135 8.62 -11.28 -21.30
CA GLU A 135 9.62 -11.68 -20.30
C GLU A 135 10.42 -10.50 -19.74
N ASP A 136 10.79 -9.55 -20.60
CA ASP A 136 11.54 -8.35 -20.22
C ASP A 136 10.64 -7.38 -19.45
N ILE A 137 9.41 -7.20 -19.93
CA ILE A 137 8.38 -6.38 -19.26
C ILE A 137 8.10 -6.95 -17.87
N ALA A 138 7.85 -8.25 -17.75
CA ALA A 138 7.60 -8.91 -16.46
C ALA A 138 8.78 -8.77 -15.52
N SER A 139 10.01 -8.95 -16.02
CA SER A 139 11.23 -8.77 -15.21
C SER A 139 11.40 -7.32 -14.75
N ASN A 140 10.99 -6.34 -15.57
CA ASN A 140 11.02 -4.92 -15.20
C ASN A 140 9.94 -4.59 -14.15
N ILE A 141 8.74 -5.17 -14.27
CA ILE A 141 7.69 -5.07 -13.25
C ILE A 141 8.20 -5.63 -11.92
N CYS A 142 8.72 -6.87 -11.90
CA CYS A 142 9.23 -7.49 -10.66
C CYS A 142 10.33 -6.67 -9.96
N LYS A 143 11.12 -5.88 -10.71
CA LYS A 143 12.12 -4.97 -10.14
C LYS A 143 11.51 -3.71 -9.53
N ASN A 144 10.47 -3.16 -10.15
CA ASN A 144 9.87 -1.87 -9.75
C ASN A 144 8.67 -2.01 -8.80
N VAL A 145 8.07 -3.20 -8.71
CA VAL A 145 6.83 -3.44 -7.94
C VAL A 145 6.94 -3.01 -6.48
N TRP A 146 8.14 -3.07 -5.89
CA TRP A 146 8.38 -2.78 -4.48
C TRP A 146 8.01 -1.36 -4.07
N LYS A 147 8.05 -0.38 -5.00
CA LYS A 147 7.59 0.99 -4.76
C LYS A 147 6.05 1.12 -4.70
N TYR A 148 5.34 0.12 -5.20
CA TYR A 148 3.87 0.10 -5.26
C TYR A 148 3.27 -0.92 -4.29
N CYS A 149 4.12 -1.80 -3.76
CA CYS A 149 3.71 -2.91 -2.94
C CYS A 149 3.50 -2.53 -1.49
N ARG A 150 2.48 -3.18 -0.93
CA ARG A 150 2.30 -3.33 0.50
C ARG A 150 2.09 -4.81 0.78
N TYR A 151 1.97 -5.15 2.06
CA TYR A 151 1.70 -6.51 2.46
C TYR A 151 0.73 -6.57 3.62
N TYR A 152 0.09 -7.72 3.77
CA TYR A 152 -0.62 -8.10 5.00
C TYR A 152 -0.25 -9.54 5.34
N LYS A 153 -0.47 -9.91 6.60
CA LYS A 153 -0.25 -11.26 7.09
C LYS A 153 -1.59 -11.95 7.25
N LEU A 154 -1.75 -13.12 6.66
CA LEU A 154 -2.92 -13.98 6.83
C LEU A 154 -2.58 -15.17 7.72
N SER A 155 -3.52 -15.53 8.58
CA SER A 155 -3.51 -16.79 9.32
C SER A 155 -4.82 -17.51 9.10
N THR A 156 -4.75 -18.84 8.97
CA THR A 156 -5.95 -19.67 8.97
C THR A 156 -6.51 -19.76 10.39
N GLN A 157 -7.83 -19.99 10.52
CA GLN A 157 -8.46 -20.17 11.83
C GLN A 157 -7.83 -21.32 12.63
N GLU A 158 -7.38 -22.36 11.95
CA GLU A 158 -6.71 -23.52 12.57
C GLU A 158 -5.38 -23.14 13.23
N ASN A 159 -4.66 -22.18 12.66
CA ASN A 159 -3.35 -21.75 13.15
C ASN A 159 -3.43 -20.66 14.22
N MET A 160 -4.59 -20.02 14.43
CA MET A 160 -4.75 -18.87 15.33
C MET A 160 -4.28 -19.14 16.77
N SER A 161 -4.56 -20.33 17.32
CA SER A 161 -4.14 -20.72 18.67
C SER A 161 -2.64 -20.98 18.79
N LEU A 162 -1.96 -21.22 17.68
CA LEU A 162 -0.53 -21.54 17.62
C LEU A 162 0.32 -20.32 17.27
N LEU A 163 -0.26 -19.22 16.77
CA LEU A 163 0.50 -18.02 16.35
C LEU A 163 1.33 -17.40 17.48
N SER A 164 0.91 -17.53 18.74
CA SER A 164 1.68 -17.02 19.87
C SER A 164 2.96 -17.83 20.12
N GLN A 165 3.05 -19.04 19.56
CA GLN A 165 4.18 -19.96 19.71
C GLN A 165 4.99 -20.05 18.41
N VAL A 166 4.32 -19.96 17.26
CA VAL A 166 4.92 -20.09 15.92
C VAL A 166 4.38 -18.98 15.01
N PRO A 167 4.93 -17.75 15.10
CA PRO A 167 4.54 -16.63 14.24
C PRO A 167 4.74 -16.90 12.74
N GLU A 168 5.63 -17.84 12.38
CA GLU A 168 5.96 -18.25 11.02
C GLU A 168 4.80 -18.93 10.29
N LEU A 169 3.74 -19.34 11.00
CA LEU A 169 2.51 -19.86 10.40
C LEU A 169 1.70 -18.78 9.67
N GLN A 170 2.07 -17.49 9.82
CA GLN A 170 1.46 -16.41 9.07
C GLN A 170 1.99 -16.36 7.64
N GLN A 171 1.08 -16.44 6.67
CA GLN A 171 1.40 -16.22 5.26
C GLN A 171 1.47 -14.73 4.96
N ILE A 172 2.61 -14.27 4.43
CA ILE A 172 2.76 -12.90 3.93
C ILE A 172 2.19 -12.84 2.52
N MET A 173 1.21 -11.98 2.32
CA MET A 173 0.63 -11.68 1.01
C MET A 173 1.04 -10.27 0.61
N TRP A 174 1.66 -10.15 -0.55
CA TRP A 174 1.99 -8.87 -1.16
C TRP A 174 0.86 -8.43 -2.06
N TYR A 175 0.65 -7.13 -2.17
CA TYR A 175 -0.36 -6.58 -3.06
C TYR A 175 0.03 -5.23 -3.62
N VAL A 176 -0.52 -4.91 -4.80
CA VAL A 176 -0.50 -3.61 -5.46
C VAL A 176 -1.93 -3.10 -5.51
N LEU A 177 -2.12 -1.83 -5.15
CA LEU A 177 -3.43 -1.18 -5.19
C LEU A 177 -3.87 -0.89 -6.63
N ASP A 178 -5.14 -0.53 -6.80
CA ASP A 178 -5.63 0.05 -8.05
C ASP A 178 -4.97 1.39 -8.40
N GLU A 179 -5.34 1.93 -9.56
CA GLU A 179 -4.78 3.15 -10.14
C GLU A 179 -4.88 4.36 -9.21
N VAL A 180 -5.96 4.46 -8.42
CA VAL A 180 -6.13 5.57 -7.48
C VAL A 180 -5.31 5.32 -6.22
N GLY A 181 -5.43 4.13 -5.64
CA GLY A 181 -4.75 3.77 -4.41
C GLY A 181 -3.22 3.81 -4.50
N SER A 182 -2.68 3.37 -5.64
CA SER A 182 -1.24 3.37 -5.90
C SER A 182 -0.65 4.77 -6.16
N ARG A 183 -1.50 5.79 -6.29
CA ARG A 183 -1.07 7.18 -6.55
C ARG A 183 -1.26 8.11 -5.34
N ILE A 184 -1.85 7.61 -4.26
CA ILE A 184 -1.87 8.30 -2.95
C ILE A 184 -0.46 8.32 -2.39
N GLN A 185 0.13 9.51 -2.25
CA GLN A 185 1.53 9.70 -1.88
C GLN A 185 1.79 9.53 -0.37
N HIS A 186 3.07 9.36 -0.05
CA HIS A 186 3.54 9.40 1.34
C HIS A 186 3.48 10.83 1.90
N SER A 187 3.26 10.94 3.22
CA SER A 187 3.64 12.10 4.02
C SER A 187 3.84 11.67 5.47
N ASP A 188 4.82 12.26 6.15
CA ASP A 188 4.96 12.16 7.62
C ASP A 188 3.83 12.88 8.37
N GLU A 189 3.12 13.81 7.72
CA GLU A 189 1.96 14.54 8.25
C GLU A 189 0.68 14.23 7.44
N PRO A 190 0.29 12.95 7.38
CA PRO A 190 -0.69 12.46 6.42
C PRO A 190 -2.06 13.11 6.58
N THR A 191 -2.83 13.16 5.48
CA THR A 191 -4.19 13.72 5.45
C THR A 191 -5.28 12.65 5.51
N ALA A 192 -4.92 11.42 5.16
CA ALA A 192 -5.76 10.25 5.27
C ALA A 192 -4.99 9.10 5.93
N ARG A 193 -5.74 8.06 6.30
CA ARG A 193 -5.17 6.78 6.74
C ARG A 193 -5.73 5.68 5.87
N MET A 194 -4.92 4.67 5.57
CA MET A 194 -5.32 3.53 4.75
C MET A 194 -4.85 2.23 5.38
N VAL A 195 -5.76 1.26 5.47
CA VAL A 195 -5.47 -0.05 6.09
C VAL A 195 -6.01 -1.17 5.21
N PRO A 196 -5.33 -2.35 5.18
CA PRO A 196 -5.93 -3.53 4.59
C PRO A 196 -7.14 -3.98 5.42
N PHE A 197 -8.17 -4.46 4.74
CA PHE A 197 -9.39 -4.98 5.33
C PHE A 197 -9.85 -6.24 4.60
N TYR A 198 -9.75 -7.38 5.28
CA TYR A 198 -10.20 -8.66 4.77
C TYR A 198 -11.69 -8.86 5.05
N TYR A 199 -12.48 -8.92 3.98
CA TYR A 199 -13.92 -9.11 4.00
C TYR A 199 -14.27 -10.59 3.86
N VAL A 200 -14.57 -11.21 5.00
CA VAL A 200 -14.79 -12.65 5.14
C VAL A 200 -15.88 -13.20 4.19
N PRO A 201 -17.05 -12.55 4.01
CA PRO A 201 -18.10 -13.09 3.14
C PRO A 201 -17.70 -13.27 1.68
N ARG A 202 -16.72 -12.49 1.19
CA ARG A 202 -16.17 -12.65 -0.17
C ARG A 202 -14.81 -13.35 -0.21
N ASN A 203 -14.17 -13.60 0.93
CA ASN A 203 -12.78 -14.09 0.99
C ASN A 203 -11.83 -13.19 0.17
N LEU A 204 -11.98 -11.87 0.29
CA LEU A 204 -11.17 -10.87 -0.43
C LEU A 204 -10.62 -9.83 0.53
N CYS A 205 -9.41 -9.36 0.23
CA CYS A 205 -8.80 -8.22 0.90
C CYS A 205 -9.03 -6.96 0.07
N TYR A 206 -9.43 -5.90 0.74
CA TYR A 206 -9.52 -4.54 0.21
C TYR A 206 -8.53 -3.68 0.95
N SER A 207 -8.24 -2.50 0.42
CA SER A 207 -7.76 -1.40 1.24
C SER A 207 -8.89 -0.42 1.48
N VAL A 208 -8.92 0.14 2.68
CA VAL A 208 -9.93 1.12 3.08
C VAL A 208 -9.20 2.38 3.51
N PHE A 209 -9.55 3.53 2.94
CA PHE A 209 -9.00 4.81 3.37
C PHE A 209 -10.08 5.83 3.75
N TRP A 210 -9.74 6.72 4.67
CA TRP A 210 -10.61 7.79 5.17
C TRP A 210 -9.75 9.01 5.59
N PRO A 211 -10.30 10.24 5.59
CA PRO A 211 -9.58 11.41 6.05
C PRO A 211 -9.38 11.38 7.57
N ILE A 212 -8.26 11.92 8.02
CA ILE A 212 -7.94 12.09 9.46
C ILE A 212 -7.92 13.55 9.91
N LYS A 213 -8.07 14.48 8.97
CA LYS A 213 -8.32 15.91 9.17
C LYS A 213 -9.31 16.38 8.11
N ASP A 214 -10.04 17.46 8.39
CA ASP A 214 -10.97 18.04 7.42
C ASP A 214 -10.17 18.68 6.27
N LEU A 215 -10.57 18.37 5.03
CA LEU A 215 -9.89 18.85 3.83
C LEU A 215 -10.84 19.66 2.95
N GLN A 216 -10.28 20.63 2.25
CA GLN A 216 -10.96 21.45 1.26
C GLN A 216 -10.63 20.97 -0.15
N LYS A 217 -11.41 21.44 -1.13
CA LYS A 217 -11.11 21.24 -2.54
C LYS A 217 -9.65 21.61 -2.87
N ASN A 218 -9.00 20.75 -3.64
CA ASN A 218 -7.59 20.79 -4.05
C ASN A 218 -6.56 20.48 -2.96
N ASP A 219 -6.97 20.11 -1.74
CA ASP A 219 -6.02 19.56 -0.77
C ASP A 219 -5.58 18.15 -1.20
N SER A 220 -4.30 17.84 -0.97
CA SER A 220 -3.72 16.53 -1.29
C SER A 220 -4.11 15.46 -0.29
N ILE A 221 -4.38 14.26 -0.80
CA ILE A 221 -4.59 13.03 -0.05
C ILE A 221 -3.27 12.29 0.06
N THR A 222 -2.74 12.21 1.28
CA THR A 222 -1.48 11.55 1.61
C THR A 222 -1.67 10.59 2.77
N ILE A 223 -0.82 9.57 2.86
CA ILE A 223 -0.81 8.58 3.94
C ILE A 223 0.61 8.35 4.48
N ASP A 224 0.74 7.78 5.66
CA ASP A 224 2.03 7.29 6.17
C ASP A 224 2.28 5.87 5.65
N TYR A 225 3.27 5.67 4.76
CA TYR A 225 3.65 4.35 4.25
C TYR A 225 4.26 3.46 5.33
N VAL A 226 4.86 4.07 6.34
CA VAL A 226 5.59 3.42 7.42
C VAL A 226 4.91 3.64 8.78
N GLU A 227 3.57 3.79 8.80
CA GLU A 227 2.77 4.01 10.02
C GLU A 227 3.04 2.98 11.13
N HIS A 228 3.43 1.77 10.74
CA HIS A 228 3.74 0.66 11.63
C HIS A 228 5.13 0.79 12.31
N VAL A 229 6.03 1.60 11.76
CA VAL A 229 7.37 1.86 12.31
C VAL A 229 7.26 2.89 13.44
N LYS A 230 7.40 2.41 14.68
CA LYS A 230 7.24 3.24 15.89
C LYS A 230 8.54 3.88 16.37
N ASN A 231 9.70 3.37 15.95
CA ASN A 231 10.99 4.02 16.25
C ASN A 231 11.24 5.13 15.21
N PRO A 232 11.29 6.41 15.61
CA PRO A 232 11.54 7.51 14.69
C PRO A 232 12.87 7.38 13.93
N GLU A 233 13.92 6.86 14.58
CA GLU A 233 15.24 6.68 13.97
C GLU A 233 15.23 5.67 12.83
N LEU A 234 14.27 4.73 12.84
CA LEU A 234 14.18 3.72 11.80
C LEU A 234 13.41 4.20 10.56
N ARG A 235 12.59 5.25 10.68
CA ARG A 235 11.64 5.65 9.64
C ARG A 235 12.32 5.93 8.30
N SER A 236 13.41 6.68 8.33
CA SER A 236 14.18 7.07 7.14
C SER A 236 14.68 5.86 6.35
N TYR A 237 15.20 4.82 7.02
CA TYR A 237 15.62 3.58 6.34
C TYR A 237 14.44 2.82 5.71
N TYR A 238 13.26 2.82 6.34
CA TYR A 238 12.06 2.18 5.77
C TYR A 238 11.46 2.98 4.61
N LEU A 239 11.76 4.28 4.51
CA LEU A 239 11.29 5.15 3.42
C LEU A 239 12.19 5.12 2.18
N LEU A 240 13.40 4.55 2.26
CA LEU A 240 14.35 4.41 1.16
C LEU A 240 13.78 3.95 -0.20
N PRO A 241 12.76 3.06 -0.28
CA PRO A 241 12.16 2.71 -1.56
C PRO A 241 11.51 3.88 -2.30
N TRP A 242 11.10 4.93 -1.57
CA TRP A 242 10.37 6.11 -2.08
C TRP A 242 11.18 7.39 -1.96
N GLU A 243 11.92 7.58 -0.86
CA GLU A 243 12.70 8.77 -0.58
C GLU A 243 14.18 8.40 -0.50
N SER A 244 14.97 8.91 -1.43
CA SER A 244 16.41 8.64 -1.43
C SER A 244 17.08 9.47 -0.34
N GLU A 245 17.81 8.82 0.55
CA GLU A 245 18.62 9.46 1.59
C GLU A 245 20.00 8.80 1.66
N ASP A 246 21.04 9.59 1.95
CA ASP A 246 22.42 9.11 2.05
C ASP A 246 22.82 8.92 3.52
N PHE A 247 22.98 7.66 3.92
CA PHE A 247 23.43 7.27 5.26
C PHE A 247 24.94 6.95 5.33
N SER A 248 25.72 7.28 4.29
CA SER A 248 27.17 6.94 4.24
C SER A 248 28.00 7.52 5.38
N ASN A 249 27.53 8.59 6.02
CA ASN A 249 28.20 9.25 7.15
C ASN A 249 27.84 8.67 8.51
N GLU A 250 26.87 7.74 8.57
CA GLU A 250 26.47 7.13 9.83
C GLU A 250 27.46 6.03 10.25
N PRO A 251 27.84 5.98 11.54
CA PRO A 251 28.77 4.97 12.02
C PRO A 251 28.13 3.57 11.90
N ILE A 252 28.77 2.67 11.15
CA ILE A 252 28.41 1.24 11.05
C ILE A 252 28.84 0.47 12.33
N GLU A 253 28.80 1.13 13.48
CA GLU A 253 29.14 0.52 14.76
C GLU A 253 28.00 -0.42 15.16
N HIS A 254 28.21 -1.71 14.91
CA HIS A 254 27.42 -2.76 15.50
C HIS A 254 27.69 -2.73 17.02
N THR A 255 26.67 -2.39 17.80
CA THR A 255 26.69 -2.51 19.27
C THR A 255 26.75 -3.96 19.76
N TYR A 256 26.62 -4.93 18.85
CA TYR A 256 26.78 -6.35 19.13
C TYR A 256 28.27 -6.74 19.10
N ILE A 257 28.83 -6.95 20.29
CA ILE A 257 30.07 -7.72 20.44
C ILE A 257 29.69 -9.19 20.30
N PHE A 258 30.08 -9.84 19.21
CA PHE A 258 29.95 -11.29 19.09
C PHE A 258 30.88 -11.94 20.13
N THR A 259 30.32 -12.41 21.24
CA THR A 259 31.06 -13.17 22.26
C THR A 259 31.18 -14.63 21.83
N ASP A 260 32.19 -15.35 22.34
CA ASP A 260 32.35 -16.80 22.09
C ASP A 260 31.12 -17.61 22.54
N GLU A 261 30.36 -17.09 23.50
CA GLU A 261 29.08 -17.65 23.95
C GLU A 261 28.00 -17.62 22.85
N TYR A 262 28.00 -16.61 21.98
CA TYR A 262 27.09 -16.54 20.83
C TYR A 262 27.31 -17.69 19.83
N PHE A 263 28.56 -18.14 19.67
CA PHE A 263 28.93 -19.21 18.74
C PHE A 263 28.90 -20.62 19.35
N THR A 264 28.81 -20.75 20.68
CA THR A 264 28.84 -22.03 21.39
C THR A 264 27.46 -22.50 21.87
N ALA A 265 26.41 -21.68 21.71
CA ALA A 265 25.05 -21.99 22.13
C ALA A 265 24.36 -23.17 21.41
N SER A 266 25.03 -23.85 20.48
CA SER A 266 24.50 -25.06 19.80
C SER A 266 25.12 -26.39 20.24
N GLU A 267 26.01 -26.41 21.24
CA GLU A 267 26.61 -27.65 21.76
C GLU A 267 26.22 -27.95 23.21
N THR A 268 24.93 -27.98 23.53
CA THR A 268 24.46 -28.79 24.67
C THR A 268 23.04 -29.33 24.43
N SER A 269 22.98 -30.58 23.99
CA SER A 269 21.86 -31.51 24.21
C SER A 269 22.45 -32.90 24.46
#